data_AF-A0A1M5XAI4-F1
#
_entry.id   AF-A0A1M5XAI4-F1
#
_cell.length_a   1.000
_cell.length_b   1.000
_cell.length_c   1.000
_cell.angle_alpha   90.00
_cell.angle_beta   90.00
_cell.angle_gamma   90.00
#
_symmetry.space_group_name_H-M   'P 1'
#
loop_
_entity.id
_entity.type
_entity.pdbx_description
1 polymer ?
#
loop_
_entity_poly.entity_id
_entity_poly.type
_entity_poly.pdbx_seq_one_letter_code
_entity_poly.pdbx_strand_id
1 'polypeptide(L)'
;MKRGWTLLLAAWLGLLAMPGWAAPEDKPVFYRLDYQGHQAWLLGSIHVGLPDFYPMPERIEQALSGAEQLVLEADPNDPNIQALVMQNMLATSPLPAELATQLQEFCQAQQLHCDPRLRPWMLSSQIAMGMMAQAGFRPDLGVEQQLMAQLKDRPVLELEGMAFQLEVFNSFSDEASHAMLKATLETSGAEEIEALVGAWREGDKEELAEQMLEGLQNHPELWQKLMLDRNVGMSEGIQALMQQHDHLFIAVGAGHLVGEGSIPSLLGKAGVQVTDCWQSDCQR
;
A
#
# COMPACT_ATOMS: atom_id res chain seq x y z
N MET A 1 57.15 26.05 -42.12
CA MET A 1 56.53 24.71 -42.34
C MET A 1 55.69 24.41 -41.09
N LYS A 2 54.40 24.06 -41.09
CA LYS A 2 53.31 23.89 -42.07
C LYS A 2 51.99 24.15 -41.30
N ARG A 3 50.93 24.47 -42.05
CA ARG A 3 49.54 24.78 -41.65
C ARG A 3 48.70 23.52 -41.38
N GLY A 4 47.52 23.69 -40.76
CA GLY A 4 46.32 22.84 -40.92
C GLY A 4 45.38 22.95 -39.71
N TRP A 5 44.38 23.85 -39.69
CA TRP A 5 43.02 23.79 -40.27
C TRP A 5 41.95 23.19 -39.32
N THR A 6 40.94 24.03 -39.08
CA THR A 6 39.59 23.84 -38.50
C THR A 6 38.85 22.54 -38.89
N LEU A 7 37.99 22.05 -37.98
CA LEU A 7 36.58 21.63 -38.19
C LEU A 7 36.06 21.01 -36.86
N LEU A 8 35.18 21.67 -36.13
CA LEU A 8 33.74 21.33 -36.02
C LEU A 8 33.45 19.82 -35.95
N LEU A 9 33.10 19.35 -34.75
CA LEU A 9 31.98 18.43 -34.54
C LEU A 9 31.38 18.74 -33.17
N ALA A 10 30.17 19.31 -33.21
CA ALA A 10 29.29 19.41 -32.07
C ALA A 10 28.99 18.00 -31.56
N ALA A 11 29.56 17.61 -30.43
CA ALA A 11 29.01 16.53 -29.64
C ALA A 11 27.84 17.11 -28.84
N TRP A 12 26.66 17.10 -29.46
CA TRP A 12 25.41 17.02 -28.72
C TRP A 12 25.48 15.75 -27.85
N LEU A 13 25.97 15.88 -26.62
CA LEU A 13 25.60 14.96 -25.56
C LEU A 13 24.19 15.36 -25.15
N GLY A 14 23.21 14.82 -25.86
CA GLY A 14 21.88 14.72 -25.29
C GLY A 14 22.01 14.06 -23.94
N LEU A 15 21.55 14.72 -22.88
CA LEU A 15 21.11 14.01 -21.69
C LEU A 15 19.99 13.07 -22.15
N LEU A 16 20.36 11.88 -22.61
CA LEU A 16 19.49 10.73 -22.48
C LEU A 16 19.37 10.54 -20.97
N ALA A 17 18.27 11.03 -20.41
CA ALA A 17 17.77 10.48 -19.17
C ALA A 17 17.76 8.97 -19.39
N MET A 18 18.68 8.26 -18.75
CA MET A 18 18.58 6.81 -18.65
C MET A 18 17.18 6.59 -18.06
N PRO A 19 16.26 5.92 -18.77
CA PRO A 19 15.02 5.51 -18.13
C PRO A 19 15.45 4.78 -16.87
N GLY A 20 14.88 5.11 -15.70
CA GLY A 20 15.03 4.22 -14.56
C GLY A 20 14.60 2.84 -15.06
N TRP A 21 15.50 1.88 -15.06
CA TRP A 21 15.12 0.53 -15.45
C TRP A 21 14.18 0.08 -14.34
N ALA A 22 12.92 -0.19 -14.68
CA ALA A 22 12.06 -1.04 -13.85
C ALA A 22 12.87 -2.21 -13.34
N ALA A 23 12.65 -2.69 -12.12
CA ALA A 23 13.15 -4.00 -11.75
C ALA A 23 12.18 -5.06 -12.30
N PRO A 24 12.47 -5.69 -13.46
CA PRO A 24 11.56 -6.68 -14.04
C PRO A 24 11.52 -7.97 -13.22
N GLU A 25 12.41 -8.09 -12.22
CA GLU A 25 12.54 -9.22 -11.32
C GLU A 25 11.71 -9.09 -10.04
N ASP A 26 11.00 -7.97 -9.84
CA ASP A 26 10.07 -7.84 -8.73
C ASP A 26 9.01 -8.96 -8.80
N LYS A 27 8.59 -9.46 -7.64
CA LYS A 27 7.65 -10.59 -7.46
C LYS A 27 6.63 -10.27 -6.36
N PRO A 28 5.95 -9.11 -6.38
CA PRO A 28 4.99 -8.77 -5.35
C PRO A 28 3.91 -9.83 -5.27
N VAL A 29 3.40 -10.08 -4.06
CA VAL A 29 2.43 -11.15 -3.79
C VAL A 29 1.28 -11.09 -4.79
N PHE A 30 1.13 -12.12 -5.63
CA PHE A 30 0.21 -12.11 -6.76
C PHE A 30 -0.45 -13.47 -6.93
N TYR A 31 -1.77 -13.47 -6.94
CA TYR A 31 -2.58 -14.67 -7.03
C TYR A 31 -3.57 -14.60 -8.19
N ARG A 32 -3.92 -15.78 -8.71
CA ARG A 32 -5.14 -16.00 -9.48
C ARG A 32 -6.20 -16.60 -8.58
N LEU A 33 -7.42 -16.09 -8.70
CA LEU A 33 -8.60 -16.59 -8.00
C LEU A 33 -9.54 -17.23 -9.02
N ASP A 34 -9.93 -18.47 -8.77
CA ASP A 34 -10.95 -19.18 -9.54
C ASP A 34 -12.12 -19.54 -8.61
N TYR A 35 -13.34 -19.08 -8.93
CA TYR A 35 -14.53 -19.33 -8.11
C TYR A 35 -15.77 -19.51 -8.98
N GLN A 36 -16.39 -20.70 -8.92
CA GLN A 36 -17.63 -21.02 -9.64
C GLN A 36 -17.61 -20.72 -11.16
N GLY A 37 -16.43 -20.78 -11.79
CA GLY A 37 -16.24 -20.48 -13.21
C GLY A 37 -15.84 -19.03 -13.50
N HIS A 38 -15.83 -18.16 -12.49
CA HIS A 38 -15.35 -16.78 -12.57
C HIS A 38 -13.87 -16.69 -12.19
N GLN A 39 -13.13 -15.83 -12.88
CA GLN A 39 -11.69 -15.62 -12.68
C GLN A 39 -11.40 -14.18 -12.27
N ALA A 40 -10.49 -14.02 -11.33
CA ALA A 40 -9.97 -12.73 -10.90
C ALA A 40 -8.46 -12.80 -10.60
N TRP A 41 -7.81 -11.65 -10.61
CA TRP A 41 -6.43 -11.48 -10.17
C TRP A 41 -6.42 -10.74 -8.83
N LEU A 42 -5.50 -11.12 -7.93
CA LEU A 42 -5.34 -10.49 -6.63
C LEU A 42 -3.87 -10.12 -6.41
N LEU A 43 -3.60 -8.82 -6.35
CA LEU A 43 -2.27 -8.23 -6.17
C LEU A 43 -2.13 -7.62 -4.77
N GLY A 44 -1.00 -7.88 -4.12
CA GLY A 44 -0.56 -7.17 -2.92
C GLY A 44 0.04 -5.82 -3.28
N SER A 45 -0.62 -4.73 -2.91
CA SER A 45 -0.22 -3.36 -3.21
C SER A 45 0.58 -2.71 -2.07
N ILE A 46 1.24 -1.61 -2.40
CA ILE A 46 1.79 -0.63 -1.46
C ILE A 46 1.32 0.75 -1.90
N HIS A 47 0.80 1.54 -0.95
CA HIS A 47 0.19 2.85 -1.18
C HIS A 47 1.14 3.96 -1.64
N VAL A 48 2.45 3.74 -1.51
CA VAL A 48 3.51 4.62 -1.99
C VAL A 48 4.48 3.84 -2.85
N GLY A 49 5.16 4.51 -3.77
CA GLY A 49 6.14 3.83 -4.60
C GLY A 49 7.29 4.70 -5.05
N LEU A 50 8.20 4.04 -5.77
CA LEU A 50 9.36 4.63 -6.42
C LEU A 50 9.24 4.45 -7.95
N PRO A 51 9.92 5.30 -8.75
CA PRO A 51 9.84 5.19 -10.21
C PRO A 51 10.29 3.83 -10.76
N ASP A 52 11.20 3.13 -10.07
CA ASP A 52 11.76 1.84 -10.49
C ASP A 52 10.85 0.63 -10.19
N PHE A 53 9.67 0.85 -9.57
CA PHE A 53 8.62 -0.16 -9.44
C PHE A 53 7.93 -0.46 -10.78
N TYR A 54 8.09 0.46 -11.76
CA TYR A 54 7.30 0.46 -12.99
C TYR A 54 8.16 0.44 -14.27
N PRO A 55 7.72 -0.25 -15.33
CA PRO A 55 6.55 -1.16 -15.38
C PRO A 55 6.66 -2.31 -14.37
N MET A 56 5.50 -2.77 -13.90
CA MET A 56 5.43 -3.96 -13.06
C MET A 56 5.84 -5.20 -13.86
N PRO A 57 6.13 -6.32 -13.19
CA PRO A 57 6.43 -7.58 -13.87
C PRO A 57 5.41 -7.94 -14.94
N GLU A 58 5.88 -8.44 -16.08
CA GLU A 58 5.08 -8.64 -17.30
C GLU A 58 3.77 -9.40 -17.05
N ARG A 59 3.78 -10.38 -16.16
CA ARG A 59 2.57 -11.15 -15.82
C ARG A 59 1.46 -10.31 -15.20
N ILE A 60 1.82 -9.31 -14.40
CA ILE A 60 0.88 -8.42 -13.71
C ILE A 60 0.33 -7.45 -14.74
N GLU A 61 1.20 -6.89 -15.58
CA GLU A 61 0.82 -6.00 -16.68
C GLU A 61 -0.13 -6.70 -17.66
N GLN A 62 0.14 -7.97 -18.00
CA GLN A 62 -0.74 -8.77 -18.86
C GLN A 62 -2.10 -9.03 -18.19
N ALA A 63 -2.11 -9.44 -16.91
CA ALA A 63 -3.33 -9.64 -16.15
C ALA A 63 -4.18 -8.36 -16.06
N LEU A 64 -3.54 -7.21 -15.82
CA LEU A 64 -4.19 -5.91 -15.78
C LEU A 64 -4.79 -5.52 -17.13
N SER A 65 -4.05 -5.74 -18.23
CA SER A 65 -4.53 -5.42 -19.57
C SER A 65 -5.77 -6.21 -19.99
N GLY A 66 -5.89 -7.45 -19.49
CA GLY A 66 -7.03 -8.35 -19.74
C GLY A 66 -8.19 -8.18 -18.75
N ALA A 67 -8.02 -7.38 -17.69
CA ALA A 67 -9.08 -7.12 -16.74
C ALA A 67 -10.21 -6.30 -17.38
N GLU A 68 -11.40 -6.31 -16.80
CA GLU A 68 -12.52 -5.42 -17.16
C GLU A 68 -12.77 -4.34 -16.11
N GLN A 69 -12.56 -4.67 -14.83
CA GLN A 69 -12.77 -3.78 -13.70
C GLN A 69 -11.58 -3.81 -12.74
N LEU A 70 -11.29 -2.66 -12.12
CA LEU A 70 -10.38 -2.56 -10.99
C LEU A 70 -11.17 -2.62 -9.70
N VAL A 71 -10.70 -3.43 -8.75
CA VAL A 71 -11.25 -3.50 -7.41
C VAL A 71 -10.16 -3.09 -6.42
N LEU A 72 -10.43 -2.08 -5.59
CA LEU A 72 -9.52 -1.59 -4.55
C LEU A 72 -10.19 -1.71 -3.17
N GLU A 73 -9.40 -1.58 -2.10
CA GLU A 73 -9.96 -1.44 -0.75
C GLU A 73 -10.87 -0.21 -0.66
N ALA A 74 -10.37 0.92 -1.16
CA ALA A 74 -11.06 2.19 -1.26
C ALA A 74 -10.50 2.98 -2.46
N ASP A 75 -11.29 3.87 -3.04
CA ASP A 75 -10.86 4.77 -4.10
C ASP A 75 -10.04 5.94 -3.50
N PRO A 76 -8.72 6.03 -3.76
CA PRO A 76 -7.89 7.12 -3.26
C PRO A 76 -8.25 8.48 -3.86
N ASN A 77 -9.05 8.51 -4.93
CA ASN A 77 -9.53 9.71 -5.61
C ASN A 77 -11.00 10.01 -5.29
N ASP A 78 -11.61 9.37 -4.27
CA ASP A 78 -12.97 9.70 -3.80
C ASP A 78 -13.07 11.21 -3.54
N PRO A 79 -13.97 11.95 -4.23
CA PRO A 79 -14.10 13.40 -4.08
C PRO A 79 -14.47 13.83 -2.66
N ASN A 80 -14.98 12.93 -1.82
CA ASN A 80 -15.36 13.20 -0.44
C ASN A 80 -14.22 13.03 0.55
N ILE A 81 -13.06 12.47 0.15
CA ILE A 81 -11.96 12.13 1.06
C ILE A 81 -11.51 13.31 1.91
N GLN A 82 -11.39 14.50 1.32
CA GLN A 82 -10.98 15.70 2.04
C GLN A 82 -12.00 16.09 3.13
N ALA A 83 -13.29 16.05 2.80
CA ALA A 83 -14.34 16.37 3.75
C ALA A 83 -14.39 15.35 4.89
N LEU A 84 -14.23 14.06 4.58
CA LEU A 84 -14.17 12.99 5.56
C LEU A 84 -12.97 13.15 6.50
N VAL A 85 -11.79 13.44 5.97
CA VAL A 85 -10.59 13.69 6.79
C VAL A 85 -10.80 14.90 7.71
N MET A 86 -11.28 16.03 7.19
CA MET A 86 -11.52 17.23 8.00
C MET A 86 -12.51 17.00 9.15
N GLN A 87 -13.53 16.19 8.93
CA GLN A 87 -14.52 15.86 9.97
C GLN A 87 -13.95 14.95 11.06
N ASN A 88 -12.94 14.15 10.75
CA ASN A 88 -12.43 13.10 11.64
C ASN A 88 -11.05 13.41 12.24
N MET A 89 -10.30 14.39 11.74
CA MET A 89 -8.89 14.58 12.11
C MET A 89 -8.65 15.11 13.54
N LEU A 90 -9.62 15.80 14.16
CA LEU A 90 -9.43 16.41 15.49
C LEU A 90 -9.71 15.43 16.62
N ALA A 91 -8.86 15.46 17.64
CA ALA A 91 -9.03 14.71 18.87
C ALA A 91 -10.11 15.35 19.76
N THR A 92 -10.83 14.50 20.50
CA THR A 92 -11.82 14.94 21.52
C THR A 92 -11.20 15.14 22.90
N SER A 93 -10.01 14.60 23.11
CA SER A 93 -9.25 14.63 24.36
C SER A 93 -7.78 14.96 24.07
N PRO A 94 -7.07 15.65 24.97
CA PRO A 94 -5.63 15.87 24.81
C PRO A 94 -4.84 14.57 24.99
N LEU A 95 -3.66 14.50 24.36
CA LEU A 95 -2.70 13.42 24.58
C LEU A 95 -2.24 13.37 26.06
N PRO A 96 -1.90 12.18 26.59
CA PRO A 96 -1.18 12.05 27.84
C PRO A 96 0.10 12.90 27.84
N ALA A 97 0.43 13.54 28.96
CA ALA A 97 1.52 14.52 29.04
C ALA A 97 2.88 13.96 28.58
N GLU A 98 3.16 12.69 28.93
CA GLU A 98 4.38 11.99 28.49
C GLU A 98 4.42 11.82 26.97
N LEU A 99 3.34 11.32 26.37
CA LEU A 99 3.25 11.13 24.92
C LEU A 99 3.27 12.46 24.15
N ALA A 100 2.64 13.50 24.69
CA ALA A 100 2.71 14.85 24.13
C ALA A 100 4.16 15.40 24.13
N THR A 101 4.93 15.10 25.19
CA THR A 101 6.35 15.47 25.27
C THR A 101 7.17 14.70 24.24
N GLN A 102 6.97 13.38 24.14
CA GLN A 102 7.64 12.54 23.12
C GLN A 102 7.34 13.01 21.69
N LEU A 103 6.08 13.33 21.39
CA LEU A 103 5.68 13.89 20.10
C LEU A 103 6.43 15.20 19.81
N GLN A 104 6.48 16.11 20.78
CA GLN A 104 7.16 17.39 20.63
C GLN A 104 8.66 17.21 20.35
N GLU A 105 9.33 16.35 21.13
CA GLU A 105 10.75 16.07 20.98
C GLU A 105 11.07 15.44 19.62
N PHE A 106 10.28 14.44 19.22
CA PHE A 106 10.40 13.80 17.92
C PHE A 106 10.22 14.82 16.77
N CYS A 107 9.14 15.60 16.79
CA CYS A 107 8.87 16.55 15.71
C CYS A 107 9.91 17.67 15.65
N GLN A 108 10.46 18.09 16.80
CA GLN A 108 11.59 19.01 16.83
C GLN A 108 12.85 18.40 16.21
N ALA A 109 13.17 17.15 16.55
CA ALA A 109 14.34 16.45 16.01
C ALA A 109 14.24 16.24 14.49
N GLN A 110 13.05 15.88 14.01
CA GLN A 110 12.75 15.64 12.59
C GLN A 110 12.41 16.91 11.81
N GLN A 111 12.40 18.08 12.45
CA GLN A 111 12.00 19.37 11.85
C GLN A 111 10.59 19.34 11.23
N LEU A 112 9.68 18.57 11.84
CA LEU A 112 8.28 18.43 11.44
C LEU A 112 7.38 19.35 12.26
N HIS A 113 6.27 19.78 11.65
CA HIS A 113 5.19 20.43 12.38
C HIS A 113 4.13 19.40 12.76
N CYS A 114 3.96 19.18 14.07
CA CYS A 114 2.95 18.27 14.60
C CYS A 114 1.94 19.07 15.41
N ASP A 115 0.67 19.01 15.01
CA ASP A 115 -0.43 19.65 15.75
C ASP A 115 -0.99 18.66 16.79
N PRO A 116 -0.72 18.85 18.10
CA PRO A 116 -1.14 17.91 19.13
C PRO A 116 -2.66 17.85 19.34
N ARG A 117 -3.45 18.67 18.62
CA ARG A 117 -4.92 18.61 18.60
C ARG A 117 -5.45 17.55 17.63
N LEU A 118 -4.60 17.00 16.78
CA LEU A 118 -4.96 15.92 15.88
C LEU A 118 -5.12 14.61 16.65
N ARG A 119 -5.94 13.71 16.13
CA ARG A 119 -6.06 12.34 16.65
C ARG A 119 -4.71 11.63 16.59
N PRO A 120 -4.41 10.72 17.53
CA PRO A 120 -3.15 9.97 17.52
C PRO A 120 -2.90 9.24 16.20
N TRP A 121 -3.93 8.61 15.62
CA TRP A 121 -3.82 7.94 14.32
C TRP A 121 -3.47 8.90 13.18
N MET A 122 -4.02 10.11 13.19
CA MET A 122 -3.73 11.13 12.17
C MET A 122 -2.28 11.61 12.29
N LEU A 123 -1.79 11.77 13.52
CA LEU A 123 -0.37 12.08 13.77
C LEU A 123 0.53 10.95 13.27
N SER A 124 0.20 9.69 13.60
CA SER A 124 0.92 8.51 13.09
C SER A 124 0.99 8.50 11.57
N SER A 125 -0.15 8.65 10.89
CA SER A 125 -0.21 8.66 9.43
C SER A 125 0.62 9.79 8.82
N GLN A 126 0.56 11.01 9.37
CA GLN A 126 1.35 12.14 8.85
C GLN A 126 2.85 11.93 9.04
N ILE A 127 3.26 11.40 10.19
CA ILE A 127 4.67 11.10 10.47
C ILE A 127 5.18 10.00 9.53
N ALA A 128 4.44 8.90 9.40
CA ALA A 128 4.80 7.79 8.52
C ALA A 128 4.91 8.24 7.05
N MET A 129 3.94 9.02 6.56
CA MET A 129 3.99 9.59 5.21
C MET A 129 5.17 10.56 5.02
N GLY A 130 5.50 11.34 6.05
CA GLY A 130 6.67 12.20 6.06
C GLY A 130 7.98 11.42 5.95
N MET A 131 8.12 10.33 6.71
CA MET A 131 9.28 9.43 6.65
C MET A 131 9.41 8.77 5.27
N MET A 132 8.33 8.25 4.71
CA MET A 132 8.30 7.69 3.35
C MET A 132 8.72 8.73 2.31
N ALA A 133 8.21 9.97 2.41
CA ALA A 133 8.58 11.04 1.51
C ALA A 133 10.07 11.43 1.61
N GLN A 134 10.64 11.42 2.82
CA GLN A 134 12.08 11.64 3.02
C GLN A 134 12.94 10.53 2.40
N ALA A 135 12.44 9.29 2.41
CA ALA A 135 13.05 8.15 1.72
C ALA A 135 12.79 8.14 0.19
N GLY A 136 12.11 9.17 -0.35
CA GLY A 136 11.87 9.34 -1.78
C GLY A 136 10.61 8.67 -2.32
N PHE A 137 9.87 7.95 -1.47
CA PHE A 137 8.60 7.35 -1.84
C PHE A 137 7.53 8.41 -2.08
N ARG A 138 6.62 8.10 -3.00
CA ARG A 138 5.57 9.02 -3.45
C ARG A 138 4.20 8.35 -3.49
N PRO A 139 3.14 9.00 -2.97
CA PRO A 139 1.77 8.47 -3.05
C PRO A 139 1.28 8.32 -4.49
N ASP A 140 1.64 9.25 -5.37
CA ASP A 140 1.21 9.19 -6.77
C ASP A 140 1.93 8.08 -7.56
N LEU A 141 3.00 7.50 -7.00
CA LEU A 141 3.65 6.29 -7.49
C LEU A 141 3.23 5.03 -6.72
N GLY A 142 2.25 5.12 -5.82
CA GLY A 142 1.64 3.94 -5.18
C GLY A 142 1.02 3.01 -6.21
N VAL A 143 0.97 1.72 -5.88
CA VAL A 143 0.50 0.66 -6.80
C VAL A 143 -0.92 0.93 -7.24
N GLU A 144 -1.82 1.30 -6.33
CA GLU A 144 -3.22 1.62 -6.62
C GLU A 144 -3.34 2.79 -7.60
N GLN A 145 -2.59 3.87 -7.38
CA GLN A 145 -2.62 5.04 -8.26
C GLN A 145 -2.10 4.73 -9.65
N GLN A 146 -1.06 3.89 -9.76
CA GLN A 146 -0.55 3.47 -11.06
C GLN A 146 -1.51 2.51 -11.78
N LEU A 147 -2.15 1.57 -11.07
CA LEU A 147 -3.19 0.71 -11.62
C LEU A 147 -4.37 1.52 -12.18
N MET A 148 -4.83 2.52 -11.42
CA MET A 148 -5.90 3.42 -11.87
C MET A 148 -5.48 4.22 -13.11
N ALA A 149 -4.27 4.77 -13.13
CA ALA A 149 -3.75 5.52 -14.28
C ALA A 149 -3.67 4.66 -15.55
N GLN A 150 -3.35 3.37 -15.42
CA GLN A 150 -3.32 2.44 -16.55
C GLN A 150 -4.72 2.05 -17.05
N LEU A 151 -5.68 1.88 -16.15
CA LEU A 151 -7.07 1.51 -16.49
C LEU A 151 -7.95 2.70 -16.88
N LYS A 152 -7.46 3.93 -16.77
CA LYS A 152 -8.09 5.18 -17.23
C LYS A 152 -9.51 5.35 -16.64
N ASP A 153 -10.51 5.55 -17.50
CA ASP A 153 -11.89 5.89 -17.12
C ASP A 153 -12.73 4.67 -16.69
N ARG A 154 -12.11 3.51 -16.45
CA ARG A 154 -12.84 2.34 -15.98
C ARG A 154 -13.29 2.56 -14.53
N PRO A 155 -14.53 2.20 -14.18
CA PRO A 155 -14.99 2.31 -12.81
C PRO A 155 -14.09 1.52 -11.85
N VAL A 156 -13.76 2.14 -10.72
CA VAL A 156 -13.19 1.43 -9.58
C VAL A 156 -14.34 0.91 -8.73
N LEU A 157 -14.29 -0.37 -8.40
CA LEU A 157 -15.14 -0.97 -7.38
C LEU A 157 -14.37 -0.97 -6.06
N GLU A 158 -15.07 -0.73 -4.96
CA GLU A 158 -14.47 -0.68 -3.62
C GLU A 158 -14.93 -1.86 -2.78
N LEU A 159 -14.01 -2.44 -1.99
CA LEU A 159 -14.33 -3.47 -1.01
C LEU A 159 -14.81 -2.90 0.33
N GLU A 160 -14.35 -1.69 0.67
CA GLU A 160 -14.61 -1.03 1.94
C GLU A 160 -15.07 0.43 1.75
N GLY A 161 -14.21 1.23 1.12
CA GLY A 161 -14.39 2.68 0.95
C GLY A 161 -13.75 3.54 2.06
N MET A 162 -13.43 4.80 1.71
CA MET A 162 -12.68 5.71 2.60
C MET A 162 -13.39 6.02 3.92
N ALA A 163 -14.73 6.11 3.90
CA ALA A 163 -15.51 6.37 5.11
C ALA A 163 -15.39 5.24 6.14
N PHE A 164 -15.44 3.98 5.67
CA PHE A 164 -15.28 2.80 6.52
C PHE A 164 -13.87 2.75 7.14
N GLN A 165 -12.82 2.97 6.33
CA GLN A 165 -11.45 2.95 6.85
C GLN A 165 -11.24 4.00 7.96
N LEU A 166 -11.77 5.21 7.80
CA LEU A 166 -11.73 6.24 8.84
C LEU A 166 -12.53 5.85 10.09
N GLU A 167 -13.65 5.16 9.93
CA GLU A 167 -14.42 4.61 11.06
C GLU A 167 -13.59 3.57 11.84
N VAL A 168 -12.85 2.69 11.15
CA VAL A 168 -11.95 1.73 11.79
C VAL A 168 -10.93 2.45 12.67
N PHE A 169 -10.21 3.45 12.13
CA PHE A 169 -9.26 4.26 12.91
C PHE A 169 -9.90 4.99 14.09
N ASN A 170 -11.12 5.48 13.91
CA ASN A 170 -11.84 6.18 14.97
C ASN A 170 -12.45 5.27 16.03
N SER A 171 -12.56 3.97 15.74
CA SER A 171 -13.10 2.98 16.67
C SER A 171 -12.08 2.55 17.73
N PHE A 172 -10.80 2.88 17.57
CA PHE A 172 -9.74 2.47 18.49
C PHE A 172 -9.98 3.03 19.89
N SER A 173 -9.67 2.21 20.90
CA SER A 173 -9.54 2.72 22.26
C SER A 173 -8.46 3.81 22.34
N ASP A 174 -8.57 4.68 23.36
CA ASP A 174 -7.51 5.66 23.63
C ASP A 174 -6.16 4.96 23.85
N GLU A 175 -6.16 3.82 24.52
CA GLU A 175 -4.95 3.00 24.74
C GLU A 175 -4.34 2.54 23.41
N ALA A 176 -5.13 1.94 22.52
CA ALA A 176 -4.65 1.48 21.22
C ALA A 176 -4.19 2.65 20.32
N SER A 177 -4.92 3.77 20.33
CA SER A 177 -4.56 4.97 19.57
C SER A 177 -3.24 5.57 20.06
N HIS A 178 -3.04 5.67 21.38
CA HIS A 178 -1.80 6.16 21.96
C HIS A 178 -0.62 5.21 21.73
N ALA A 179 -0.87 3.91 21.83
CA ALA A 179 0.13 2.88 21.54
C ALA A 179 0.61 2.96 20.09
N MET A 180 -0.30 3.13 19.13
CA MET A 180 0.05 3.33 17.72
C MET A 180 0.92 4.56 17.53
N LEU A 181 0.56 5.71 18.13
CA LEU A 181 1.38 6.92 18.04
C LEU A 181 2.77 6.69 18.66
N LYS A 182 2.82 6.09 19.84
CA LYS A 182 4.09 5.76 20.50
C LYS A 182 4.99 4.90 19.61
N ALA A 183 4.45 3.83 19.03
CA ALA A 183 5.19 2.96 18.11
C ALA A 183 5.73 3.76 16.90
N THR A 184 4.93 4.67 16.33
CA THR A 184 5.38 5.55 15.24
C THR A 184 6.51 6.50 15.66
N LEU A 185 6.57 6.94 16.91
CA LEU A 185 7.65 7.81 17.39
C LEU A 185 8.95 7.02 17.70
N GLU A 186 8.84 5.71 17.90
CA GLU A 186 9.96 4.81 18.23
C GLU A 186 10.58 4.15 16.99
N THR A 187 9.92 4.18 15.83
CA THR A 187 10.43 3.61 14.56
C THR A 187 11.74 4.26 14.10
N SER A 188 12.61 3.44 13.52
CA SER A 188 13.84 3.87 12.86
C SER A 188 13.61 4.42 11.43
N GLY A 189 12.36 4.35 10.94
CA GLY A 189 11.86 5.02 9.74
C GLY A 189 12.37 4.44 8.43
N ALA A 190 13.63 4.74 8.05
CA ALA A 190 14.14 4.42 6.73
C ALA A 190 14.44 2.91 6.54
N GLU A 191 15.10 2.29 7.53
CA GLU A 191 15.52 0.89 7.45
C GLU A 191 14.30 -0.07 7.44
N GLU A 192 13.28 0.22 8.25
CA GLU A 192 12.03 -0.54 8.29
C GLU A 192 11.25 -0.41 6.97
N ILE A 193 11.18 0.79 6.37
CA ILE A 193 10.54 0.99 5.06
C ILE A 193 11.30 0.24 3.96
N GLU A 194 12.63 0.30 3.96
CA GLU A 194 13.47 -0.40 2.98
C GLU A 194 13.32 -1.93 3.10
N ALA A 195 13.29 -2.47 4.33
CA ALA A 195 13.05 -3.88 4.58
C ALA A 195 11.67 -4.34 4.10
N LEU A 196 10.62 -3.57 4.40
CA LEU A 196 9.25 -3.87 3.96
C LEU A 196 9.13 -3.88 2.44
N VAL A 197 9.72 -2.88 1.79
CA VAL A 197 9.73 -2.77 0.32
C VAL A 197 10.57 -3.87 -0.30
N GLY A 198 11.70 -4.23 0.28
CA GLY A 198 12.50 -5.38 -0.13
C GLY A 198 11.69 -6.68 -0.10
N ALA A 199 11.04 -6.97 1.03
CA ALA A 199 10.18 -8.14 1.18
C ALA A 199 9.02 -8.16 0.17
N TRP A 200 8.39 -7.00 -0.05
CA TRP A 200 7.34 -6.85 -1.08
C TRP A 200 7.88 -7.10 -2.50
N ARG A 201 9.03 -6.52 -2.85
CA ARG A 201 9.67 -6.73 -4.17
C ARG A 201 10.07 -8.17 -4.39
N GLU A 202 10.49 -8.89 -3.35
CA GLU A 202 10.89 -10.29 -3.48
C GLU A 202 9.71 -11.27 -3.40
N GLY A 203 8.55 -10.79 -2.96
CA GLY A 203 7.40 -11.65 -2.67
C GLY A 203 7.61 -12.52 -1.43
N ASP A 204 8.46 -12.08 -0.50
CA ASP A 204 8.74 -12.79 0.74
C ASP A 204 7.56 -12.66 1.70
N LYS A 205 6.65 -13.63 1.61
CA LYS A 205 5.42 -13.66 2.41
C LYS A 205 5.68 -13.91 3.89
N GLU A 206 6.79 -14.55 4.25
CA GLU A 206 7.14 -14.83 5.64
C GLU A 206 7.64 -13.54 6.28
N GLU A 207 8.61 -12.87 5.65
CA GLU A 207 9.13 -11.58 6.10
C GLU A 207 8.03 -10.50 6.16
N LEU A 208 7.16 -10.42 5.14
CA LEU A 208 6.01 -9.50 5.18
C LEU A 208 5.08 -9.80 6.37
N ALA A 209 4.80 -11.08 6.65
CA ALA A 209 3.94 -11.44 7.77
C ALA A 209 4.60 -11.13 9.12
N GLU A 210 5.90 -11.37 9.25
CA GLU A 210 6.69 -11.07 10.44
C GLU A 210 6.72 -9.56 10.70
N GLN A 211 7.03 -8.72 9.70
CA GLN A 211 7.03 -7.26 9.88
C GLN A 211 5.65 -6.70 10.24
N MET A 212 4.57 -7.18 9.61
CA MET A 212 3.21 -6.77 9.95
C MET A 212 2.83 -7.20 11.37
N LEU A 213 3.24 -8.39 11.78
CA LEU A 213 2.98 -8.89 13.12
C LEU A 213 3.82 -8.14 14.15
N GLU A 214 5.12 -7.93 13.93
CA GLU A 214 6.00 -7.25 14.88
C GLU A 214 5.54 -5.82 15.21
N GLY A 215 5.05 -5.09 14.21
CA GLY A 215 4.48 -3.75 14.40
C GLY A 215 3.18 -3.73 15.22
N LEU A 216 2.44 -4.84 15.28
CA LEU A 216 1.08 -4.91 15.84
C LEU A 216 0.90 -5.95 16.97
N GLN A 217 1.88 -6.82 17.23
CA GLN A 217 1.77 -8.00 18.12
C GLN A 217 1.53 -7.60 19.57
N ASN A 218 2.09 -6.47 19.99
CA ASN A 218 1.88 -5.92 21.33
C ASN A 218 0.56 -5.14 21.45
N HIS A 219 -0.21 -5.06 20.37
CA HIS A 219 -1.42 -4.25 20.22
C HIS A 219 -2.54 -5.09 19.58
N PRO A 220 -3.08 -6.10 20.30
CA PRO A 220 -4.04 -7.04 19.73
C PRO A 220 -5.32 -6.38 19.19
N GLU A 221 -5.75 -5.24 19.76
CA GLU A 221 -6.87 -4.47 19.21
C GLU A 221 -6.54 -3.91 17.81
N LEU A 222 -5.34 -3.37 17.62
CA LEU A 222 -4.92 -2.83 16.32
C LEU A 222 -4.81 -3.95 15.30
N TRP A 223 -4.18 -5.08 15.66
CA TRP A 223 -4.11 -6.26 14.78
C TRP A 223 -5.50 -6.76 14.37
N GLN A 224 -6.41 -6.90 15.34
CA GLN A 224 -7.77 -7.36 15.07
C GLN A 224 -8.51 -6.42 14.10
N LYS A 225 -8.48 -5.11 14.37
CA LYS A 225 -9.27 -4.13 13.62
C LYS A 225 -8.65 -3.73 12.29
N LEU A 226 -7.33 -3.59 12.21
CA LEU A 226 -6.64 -3.18 10.98
C LEU A 226 -6.45 -4.34 10.00
N MET A 227 -6.36 -5.58 10.50
CA MET A 227 -6.09 -6.75 9.67
C MET A 227 -7.24 -7.74 9.66
N LEU A 228 -7.54 -8.39 10.79
CA LEU A 228 -8.42 -9.57 10.79
C LEU A 228 -9.87 -9.25 10.42
N ASP A 229 -10.47 -8.23 11.02
CA ASP A 229 -11.87 -7.85 10.76
C ASP A 229 -12.04 -7.36 9.32
N ARG A 230 -11.08 -6.56 8.84
CA ARG A 230 -11.03 -6.06 7.47
C ARG A 230 -10.85 -7.18 6.45
N ASN A 231 -9.97 -8.13 6.72
CA ASN A 231 -9.76 -9.30 5.86
C ASN A 231 -11.03 -10.12 5.69
N VAL A 232 -11.85 -10.27 6.74
CA VAL A 232 -13.15 -10.95 6.64
C VAL A 232 -14.07 -10.20 5.68
N GLY A 233 -14.29 -8.90 5.91
CA GLY A 233 -15.17 -8.09 5.05
C GLY A 233 -14.70 -8.04 3.60
N MET A 234 -13.40 -7.82 3.37
CA MET A 234 -12.82 -7.80 2.03
C MET A 234 -12.91 -9.16 1.34
N SER A 235 -12.72 -10.27 2.05
CA SER A 235 -12.86 -11.62 1.47
C SER A 235 -14.29 -11.91 1.03
N GLU A 236 -15.28 -11.52 1.83
CA GLU A 236 -16.70 -11.62 1.49
C GLU A 236 -17.03 -10.73 0.28
N GLY A 237 -16.52 -9.50 0.26
CA GLY A 237 -16.68 -8.56 -0.85
C GLY A 237 -16.08 -9.08 -2.16
N ILE A 238 -14.86 -9.62 -2.13
CA ILE A 238 -14.20 -10.24 -3.28
C ILE A 238 -15.06 -11.39 -3.83
N GLN A 239 -15.53 -12.28 -2.97
CA GLN A 239 -16.36 -13.41 -3.40
C GLN A 239 -17.68 -12.94 -4.04
N ALA A 240 -18.33 -11.93 -3.46
CA ALA A 240 -19.57 -11.38 -3.99
C ALA A 240 -19.36 -10.68 -5.35
N LEU A 241 -18.26 -9.93 -5.51
CA LEU A 241 -17.92 -9.25 -6.76
C LEU A 241 -17.58 -10.25 -7.86
N MET A 242 -16.86 -11.33 -7.56
CA MET A 242 -16.55 -12.40 -8.53
C MET A 242 -17.81 -13.07 -9.08
N GLN A 243 -18.93 -13.11 -8.34
CA GLN A 243 -20.20 -13.64 -8.85
C GLN A 243 -20.96 -12.66 -9.74
N GLN A 244 -20.64 -11.37 -9.67
CA GLN A 244 -21.33 -10.29 -10.39
C GLN A 244 -20.57 -9.83 -11.63
N HIS A 245 -19.25 -10.04 -11.63
CA HIS A 245 -18.33 -9.52 -12.63
C HIS A 245 -17.28 -10.57 -12.99
N ASP A 246 -16.92 -10.60 -14.27
CA ASP A 246 -15.81 -11.40 -14.78
C ASP A 246 -14.54 -10.55 -14.91
N HIS A 247 -13.38 -11.20 -14.96
CA HIS A 247 -12.10 -10.58 -15.26
C HIS A 247 -11.76 -9.38 -14.33
N LEU A 248 -11.95 -9.58 -13.03
CA LEU A 248 -11.58 -8.59 -12.02
C LEU A 248 -10.06 -8.53 -11.83
N PHE A 249 -9.53 -7.33 -11.70
CA PHE A 249 -8.20 -7.11 -11.15
C PHE A 249 -8.35 -6.46 -9.78
N ILE A 250 -7.97 -7.18 -8.73
CA ILE A 250 -8.15 -6.76 -7.33
C ILE A 250 -6.78 -6.39 -6.78
N ALA A 251 -6.68 -5.24 -6.13
CA ALA A 251 -5.50 -4.84 -5.38
C ALA A 251 -5.87 -4.46 -3.94
N VAL A 252 -5.18 -5.08 -2.99
CA VAL A 252 -5.29 -4.84 -1.55
C VAL A 252 -3.88 -4.77 -0.97
N GLY A 253 -3.69 -4.05 0.13
CA GLY A 253 -2.39 -3.90 0.77
C GLY A 253 -1.73 -5.25 1.01
N ALA A 254 -0.44 -5.37 0.69
CA ALA A 254 0.28 -6.65 0.74
C ALA A 254 0.20 -7.35 2.11
N GLY A 255 0.10 -6.60 3.20
CA GLY A 255 -0.11 -7.15 4.55
C GLY A 255 -1.39 -7.98 4.70
N HIS A 256 -2.44 -7.68 3.93
CA HIS A 256 -3.70 -8.43 3.95
C HIS A 256 -3.60 -9.81 3.27
N LEU A 257 -2.51 -10.06 2.53
CA LEU A 257 -2.30 -11.28 1.75
C LEU A 257 -1.36 -12.30 2.41
N VAL A 258 -0.85 -12.00 3.61
CA VAL A 258 0.17 -12.80 4.29
C VAL A 258 -0.23 -13.13 5.72
N GLY A 259 0.33 -14.22 6.27
CA GLY A 259 0.05 -14.66 7.64
C GLY A 259 -1.31 -15.33 7.84
N GLU A 260 -1.59 -15.64 9.11
CA GLU A 260 -2.85 -16.28 9.54
C GLU A 260 -4.02 -15.28 9.45
N GLY A 261 -5.16 -15.76 8.94
CA GLY A 261 -6.34 -14.90 8.74
C GLY A 261 -6.23 -13.94 7.56
N SER A 262 -5.25 -14.14 6.67
CA SER A 262 -5.11 -13.41 5.41
C SER A 262 -6.25 -13.69 4.43
N ILE A 263 -6.50 -12.76 3.51
CA ILE A 263 -7.52 -12.88 2.47
C ILE A 263 -7.37 -14.18 1.66
N PRO A 264 -6.18 -14.59 1.17
CA PRO A 264 -5.99 -15.88 0.50
C PRO A 264 -6.45 -17.07 1.35
N SER A 265 -6.17 -17.06 2.65
CA SER A 265 -6.57 -18.12 3.58
C SER A 265 -8.09 -18.18 3.75
N LEU A 266 -8.74 -17.02 3.91
CA LEU A 266 -10.19 -16.90 4.08
C LEU A 266 -10.94 -17.30 2.80
N LEU A 267 -10.48 -16.83 1.64
CA LEU A 267 -11.03 -17.20 0.33
C LEU A 267 -10.89 -18.72 0.08
N GLY A 268 -9.74 -19.30 0.40
CA GLY A 268 -9.53 -20.75 0.31
C GLY A 268 -10.50 -21.56 1.17
N LYS A 269 -10.74 -21.12 2.42
CA LYS A 269 -11.76 -21.74 3.31
C LYS A 269 -13.18 -21.59 2.76
N ALA A 270 -13.46 -20.54 2.00
CA ALA A 270 -14.74 -20.28 1.36
C ALA A 270 -14.93 -20.97 0.00
N GLY A 271 -13.97 -21.82 -0.41
CA GLY A 271 -14.05 -22.62 -1.64
C GLY A 271 -13.56 -21.90 -2.90
N VAL A 272 -12.89 -20.76 -2.77
CA VAL A 272 -12.16 -20.11 -3.87
C VAL A 272 -10.84 -20.85 -4.07
N GLN A 273 -10.52 -21.22 -5.30
CA GLN A 273 -9.19 -21.74 -5.62
C GLN A 273 -8.23 -20.57 -5.76
N VAL A 274 -7.25 -20.50 -4.86
CA VAL A 274 -6.21 -19.46 -4.84
C VAL A 274 -4.90 -20.06 -5.35
N THR A 275 -4.41 -19.56 -6.48
CA THR A 275 -3.17 -20.03 -7.12
C THR A 275 -2.09 -18.97 -7.00
N ASP A 276 -0.99 -19.30 -6.33
CA ASP A 276 0.19 -18.44 -6.26
C ASP A 276 0.88 -18.41 -7.63
N CYS A 277 0.93 -17.22 -8.21
CA CYS A 277 1.44 -17.06 -9.55
C CYS A 277 2.95 -17.20 -9.63
N TRP A 278 3.72 -16.86 -8.60
CA TRP A 278 5.18 -17.02 -8.64
C TRP A 278 5.61 -18.47 -8.51
N GLN A 279 4.76 -19.31 -7.93
CA GLN A 279 5.02 -20.74 -7.75
C GLN A 279 4.39 -21.62 -8.83
N SER A 280 3.44 -21.09 -9.62
CA SER A 280 2.68 -21.85 -10.61
C SER A 280 2.42 -21.05 -11.90
N ASP A 281 2.21 -21.78 -13.01
CA ASP A 281 1.82 -21.16 -14.27
C ASP A 281 0.36 -20.67 -14.20
N CYS A 282 0.18 -19.39 -13.84
CA CYS A 282 -1.13 -18.76 -13.75
C CYS A 282 -1.77 -18.43 -15.11
N GLN A 283 -1.05 -18.56 -16.24
CA GLN A 283 -1.53 -18.14 -17.56
C GLN A 283 -2.42 -19.17 -18.27
N ARG A 284 -2.77 -20.29 -17.61
CA ARG A 284 -3.62 -21.36 -18.16
C ARG A 284 -5.03 -21.40 -17.61
#